data_AF-A0A3D5US19-F1
#
_entry.id   AF-A0A3D5US19-F1
#
_cell.length_a   1.000
_cell.length_b   1.000
_cell.length_c   1.000
_cell.angle_alpha   90.00
_cell.angle_beta   90.00
_cell.angle_gamma   90.00
#
_symmetry.space_group_name_H-M   'P 1'
#
loop_
_entity.id
_entity.type
_entity.pdbx_description
1 polymer ?
#
loop_
_entity_poly.entity_id
_entity_poly.type
_entity_poly.pdbx_seq_one_letter_code
_entity_poly.pdbx_strand_id
1 'polypeptide(L)'
;ARYVSGYLWDDVDTEYEASHAWAEAYIEGLGWVGFDVANRVCPTDAHVRVACGLDYLEAAPVRGLRRGGGDETMEVRLRVDAGAAQQ
;
A
#
# COMPACT_ATOMS: atom_id res chain seq x y z
N ALA A 1 2.67 10.81 12.57
CA ALA A 1 2.78 10.28 11.20
C ALA A 1 2.46 8.79 11.23
N ARG A 2 2.10 8.19 10.09
CA ARG A 2 1.84 6.76 9.93
C ARG A 2 2.44 6.25 8.63
N TYR A 3 2.89 5.00 8.65
CA TYR A 3 3.19 4.20 7.48
C TYR A 3 1.88 3.68 6.89
N VAL A 4 1.77 3.69 5.56
CA VAL A 4 0.60 3.21 4.84
C VAL A 4 1.04 2.17 3.82
N SER A 5 0.38 1.01 3.82
CA SER A 5 0.57 -0.04 2.82
C SER A 5 -0.69 -0.20 1.97
N GLY A 6 -0.49 -0.53 0.70
CA GLY A 6 -1.58 -0.66 -0.24
C GLY A 6 -1.10 -0.99 -1.64
N TYR A 7 -1.81 -0.48 -2.64
CA TYR A 7 -1.50 -0.65 -4.05
C TYR A 7 -1.54 0.68 -4.78
N LEU A 8 -0.77 0.76 -5.86
CA LEU A 8 -0.78 1.90 -6.77
C LEU A 8 -1.30 1.41 -8.12
N TRP A 9 -2.41 1.98 -8.57
CA TRP A 9 -2.94 1.75 -9.90
C TRP A 9 -2.16 2.57 -10.94
N ASP A 10 -1.84 1.94 -12.06
CA ASP A 10 -1.27 2.59 -13.26
C ASP A 10 -1.89 1.94 -14.50
N ASP A 11 -2.08 2.71 -15.56
CA ASP A 11 -2.68 2.29 -16.84
C ASP A 11 -1.67 1.62 -17.79
N VAL A 12 -0.39 1.61 -17.41
CA VAL A 12 0.71 1.07 -18.23
C VAL A 12 0.94 -0.42 -18.00
N ASP A 13 0.73 -0.93 -16.78
CA ASP A 13 0.98 -2.33 -16.41
C ASP A 13 -0.24 -2.96 -15.74
N THR A 14 -0.69 -4.09 -16.27
CA THR A 14 -1.84 -4.86 -15.73
C THR A 14 -1.42 -6.00 -14.81
N GLU A 15 -0.11 -6.29 -14.73
CA GLU A 15 0.48 -7.20 -13.75
C GLU A 15 1.12 -6.40 -12.61
N TYR A 16 0.34 -6.14 -11.56
CA TYR A 16 0.83 -5.46 -10.37
C TYR A 16 1.60 -6.46 -9.48
N GLU A 17 2.93 -6.46 -9.58
CA GLU A 17 3.75 -7.47 -8.90
C GLU A 17 4.10 -7.14 -7.43
N ALA A 18 3.85 -5.94 -6.92
CA ALA A 18 4.21 -5.61 -5.55
C ALA A 18 3.24 -4.64 -4.85
N SER A 19 3.06 -4.85 -3.54
CA SER A 19 2.47 -3.86 -2.65
C SER A 19 3.23 -2.54 -2.73
N HIS A 20 2.51 -1.42 -2.69
CA HIS A 20 3.08 -0.09 -2.57
C HIS A 20 2.98 0.45 -1.14
N ALA A 21 3.83 1.42 -0.81
CA ALA A 21 3.80 2.07 0.48
C ALA A 21 4.16 3.56 0.41
N TRP A 22 3.54 4.33 1.30
CA TRP A 22 3.77 5.77 1.46
C TRP A 22 3.64 6.17 2.93
N ALA A 23 3.96 7.43 3.24
CA ALA A 23 3.81 7.99 4.58
C ALA A 23 2.67 8.99 4.61
N GLU A 24 1.98 9.10 5.75
CA GLU A 24 1.02 10.16 6.02
C GLU A 24 1.33 10.89 7.32
N ALA A 25 1.17 12.21 7.33
CA ALA A 25 1.27 13.04 8.52
C ALA A 25 -0.07 13.72 8.79
N TYR A 26 -0.49 13.72 10.06
CA TYR A 26 -1.65 14.51 10.47
C TYR A 26 -1.19 15.95 10.67
N ILE A 27 -1.83 16.87 9.96
CA ILE A 27 -1.59 18.31 10.05
C ILE A 27 -2.88 18.94 10.59
N GLU A 28 -2.77 19.67 11.69
CA GLU A 28 -3.91 20.36 12.30
C GLU A 28 -4.58 21.29 11.27
N GLY A 29 -5.91 21.20 11.17
CA GLY A 29 -6.70 21.96 10.19
C GLY A 29 -6.73 21.39 8.77
N LEU A 30 -5.82 20.48 8.40
CA LEU A 30 -5.76 19.88 7.05
C LEU A 30 -6.06 18.38 7.05
N GLY A 31 -5.90 17.69 8.19
CA GLY A 31 -6.12 16.26 8.31
C GLY A 31 -4.87 15.44 7.93
N TRP A 32 -5.09 14.21 7.45
CA TRP A 32 -4.00 13.34 7.02
C TRP A 32 -3.52 13.73 5.62
N VAL A 33 -2.25 14.09 5.51
CA VAL A 33 -1.58 14.43 4.25
C VAL A 33 -0.60 13.32 3.89
N GLY A 34 -0.69 12.80 2.67
CA GLY A 34 0.15 11.71 2.19
C GLY A 34 1.35 12.17 1.37
N PHE A 35 2.42 11.38 1.43
CA PHE A 35 3.71 11.63 0.80
C PHE A 35 4.23 10.33 0.20
N ASP A 36 4.13 10.20 -1.12
CA ASP A 36 4.74 9.13 -1.89
C ASP A 36 6.13 9.58 -2.35
N VAL A 37 7.15 9.21 -1.57
CA VAL A 37 8.54 9.60 -1.84
C VAL A 37 9.11 8.86 -3.06
N ALA A 38 8.64 7.64 -3.35
CA ALA A 38 9.10 6.85 -4.48
C ALA A 38 8.70 7.53 -5.80
N ASN A 39 7.47 8.05 -5.86
CA ASN A 39 6.94 8.70 -7.05
C ASN A 39 7.00 10.23 -7.01
N ARG A 40 7.45 10.83 -5.90
CA ARG A 40 7.55 12.28 -5.66
C ARG A 40 6.22 13.02 -5.84
N VAL A 41 5.14 12.40 -5.41
CA VAL A 41 3.78 12.94 -5.51
C VAL A 41 3.03 12.79 -4.18
N CYS A 42 1.95 13.54 -4.02
CA CYS A 42 0.95 13.20 -3.00
C CYS A 42 0.07 12.05 -3.52
N PRO A 43 -0.41 11.15 -2.64
CA PRO A 43 -1.36 10.11 -3.02
C PRO A 43 -2.59 10.69 -3.72
N THR A 44 -3.02 10.01 -4.77
CA THR A 44 -4.22 10.32 -5.54
C THR A 44 -5.23 9.17 -5.41
N ASP A 45 -6.31 9.21 -6.17
CA ASP A 45 -7.27 8.11 -6.24
C ASP A 45 -6.66 6.80 -6.78
N ALA A 46 -5.46 6.87 -7.38
CA ALA A 46 -4.69 5.71 -7.78
C ALA A 46 -4.04 4.96 -6.60
N HIS A 47 -3.92 5.58 -5.42
CA HIS A 47 -3.34 4.97 -4.22
C HIS A 47 -4.42 4.28 -3.38
N VAL A 48 -4.56 2.98 -3.56
CA VAL A 48 -5.54 2.17 -2.83
C VAL A 48 -4.94 1.75 -1.49
N ARG A 49 -5.38 2.40 -0.41
CA ARG A 49 -4.96 2.06 0.96
C ARG A 49 -5.55 0.73 1.43
N VAL A 50 -4.70 -0.13 2.02
CA VAL A 50 -5.11 -1.39 2.64
C VAL A 50 -4.92 -1.37 4.16
N ALA A 51 -3.73 -0.98 4.64
CA ALA A 51 -3.43 -0.90 6.07
C ALA A 51 -2.55 0.31 6.41
N CYS A 52 -2.52 0.68 7.69
CA CYS A 52 -1.60 1.70 8.20
C CYS A 52 -1.16 1.38 9.63
N GLY A 53 0.05 1.81 9.98
CA GLY A 53 0.65 1.59 11.31
C GLY A 53 1.81 2.54 11.57
N LEU A 54 2.52 2.34 12.68
CA LEU A 54 3.71 3.12 13.02
C LEU A 54 4.86 2.86 12.04
N ASP A 55 4.97 1.63 11.54
CA ASP A 55 5.99 1.18 10.59
C ASP A 55 5.47 0.03 9.71
N TYR A 56 6.37 -0.54 8.91
CA TYR A 56 6.05 -1.68 8.05
C TYR A 56 5.54 -2.90 8.82
N LEU A 57 6.03 -3.17 10.05
CA LEU A 57 5.66 -4.37 10.80
C LEU A 57 4.20 -4.35 11.29
N GLU A 58 3.63 -3.17 11.44
CA GLU A 58 2.21 -2.98 11.79
C GLU A 58 1.29 -2.95 10.58
N ALA A 59 1.83 -2.71 9.38
CA ALA A 59 1.08 -2.63 8.13
C ALA A 59 1.46 -3.73 7.12
N ALA A 60 2.24 -4.73 7.54
CA ALA A 60 2.70 -5.81 6.68
C ALA A 60 1.53 -6.70 6.26
N PRO A 61 1.43 -7.09 4.98
CA PRO A 61 0.37 -7.97 4.50
C PRO A 61 0.44 -9.37 5.13
N VAL A 62 1.65 -9.85 5.43
CA VAL A 62 1.90 -11.11 6.15
C VAL A 62 3.04 -10.88 7.14
N ARG A 63 2.84 -11.29 8.40
CA ARG A 63 3.87 -11.29 9.44
C ARG A 63 3.78 -12.60 10.22
N GLY A 64 4.94 -13.20 10.49
CA GLY A 64 5.02 -14.43 11.27
C GLY A 64 6.40 -14.65 11.84
N LEU A 65 6.49 -15.60 12.77
CA LEU A 65 7.74 -16.15 13.27
C LEU A 65 7.76 -17.63 12.90
N ARG A 66 8.90 -18.11 12.43
CA ARG A 66 9.08 -19.50 12.00
C ARG A 66 10.18 -20.18 12.81
N ARG A 67 9.96 -21.44 13.20
CA ARG A 67 10.92 -22.26 13.94
C ARG A 67 11.13 -23.60 13.21
N GLY A 68 12.35 -23.91 12.77
CA GLY A 68 12.71 -25.08 11.93
C GLY A 68 13.23 -24.70 10.53
N GLY A 69 13.24 -25.64 9.56
CA GLY A 69 13.54 -25.41 8.11
C GLY A 69 12.54 -26.09 7.14
N GLY A 70 12.67 -25.86 5.82
CA GLY A 70 11.78 -26.34 4.73
C GLY A 70 11.54 -25.28 3.64
N ASP A 71 11.03 -25.67 2.46
CA ASP A 71 10.74 -24.73 1.36
C ASP A 71 9.50 -23.87 1.65
N GLU A 72 9.58 -22.59 1.29
CA GLU A 72 8.50 -21.61 1.43
C GLU A 72 8.28 -20.88 0.10
N THR A 73 7.02 -20.69 -0.29
CA THR A 73 6.65 -19.92 -1.48
C THR A 73 5.53 -18.96 -1.10
N MET A 74 5.68 -17.69 -1.50
CA MET A 74 4.63 -16.68 -1.39
C MET A 74 4.21 -16.28 -2.80
N GLU A 75 2.93 -16.43 -3.09
CA GLU A 75 2.33 -15.99 -4.33
C GLU A 75 1.33 -14.88 -4.03
N VAL A 76 1.45 -13.77 -4.77
CA VAL A 76 0.52 -12.64 -4.70
C VAL A 76 -0.06 -12.45 -6.09
N ARG A 77 -1.39 -12.42 -6.18
CA ARG A 77 -2.11 -12.11 -7.43
C ARG A 77 -3.08 -10.98 -7.14
N LEU A 78 -2.97 -9.91 -7.90
CA LEU A 78 -3.74 -8.69 -7.69
C LEU A 78 -4.37 -8.26 -9.01
N ARG A 79 -5.61 -7.80 -8.92
CA ARG A 79 -6.33 -7.18 -10.02
C ARG A 79 -6.95 -5.90 -9.50
N VAL A 80 -6.54 -4.78 -10.06
CA VAL A 80 -7.10 -3.46 -9.75
C VAL A 80 -7.80 -2.98 -11.03
N ASP A 81 -9.11 -2.77 -10.95
CA ASP A 81 -9.93 -2.26 -12.05
C ASP A 81 -10.43 -0.85 -11.70
N ALA A 82 -10.68 -0.03 -12.73
CA ALA A 82 -11.36 1.23 -12.55
C ALA A 82 -12.77 0.99 -11.98
N GLY A 83 -13.08 1.59 -10.82
CA GLY A 83 -14.41 1.52 -10.23
C GLY A 83 -15.43 2.28 -11.08
N ALA A 84 -16.57 1.66 -11.38
CA ALA A 84 -17.70 2.36 -11.99
C ALA A 84 -18.18 3.45 -11.00
N ALA A 85 -18.25 4.71 -11.45
CA ALA A 85 -18.77 5.80 -10.65
C ALA A 85 -20.19 5.45 -10.17
N GLN A 86 -20.38 5.39 -8.86
CA GLN A 86 -21.68 5.15 -8.27
C GLN A 86 -22.49 6.45 -8.37
N GLN A 87 -23.47 6.45 -9.29
CA GLN A 87 -24.41 7.57 -9.51
C GLN A 87 -25.44 7.66 -8.40
#